data_AF-A0A420YR88-F1
#
_entry.id   AF-A0A420YR88-F1
#
_cell.length_a   1.000
_cell.length_b   1.000
_cell.length_c   1.000
_cell.angle_alpha   90.00
_cell.angle_beta   90.00
_cell.angle_gamma   90.00
#
_symmetry.space_group_name_H-M   'P 1'
#
loop_
_entity.id
_entity.type
_entity.pdbx_description
1 polymer ?
#
loop_
_entity_poly.entity_id
_entity_poly.type
_entity_poly.pdbx_seq_one_letter_code
_entity_poly.pdbx_strand_id
1 'polypeptide(L)' 'VETNVIDVYIRYLRNKIDVPGRESYIQTVRGTGYVMRR' A
#
# COMPACT_ATOMS: atom_id res chain seq x y z
N VAL A 1 -15.58 -1.61 -15.92
CA VAL A 1 -14.27 -1.91 -15.27
C VAL A 1 -14.39 -1.41 -13.85
N GLU A 2 -14.42 -2.32 -12.90
CA GLU A 2 -14.49 -1.95 -11.48
C GLU A 2 -13.11 -1.41 -11.09
N THR A 3 -13.03 -0.12 -10.75
CA THR A 3 -11.78 0.43 -10.22
C THR A 3 -11.64 -0.08 -8.80
N ASN A 4 -10.59 -0.86 -8.53
CA ASN A 4 -10.30 -1.31 -7.18
C ASN A 4 -9.92 -0.10 -6.32
N VAL A 5 -10.93 0.47 -5.66
CA VAL A 5 -10.82 1.68 -4.84
C VAL A 5 -9.79 1.50 -3.72
N ILE A 6 -9.59 0.26 -3.25
CA ILE A 6 -8.61 -0.08 -2.22
C ILE A 6 -7.20 0.26 -2.72
N ASP A 7 -6.85 -0.10 -3.96
CA ASP A 7 -5.52 0.15 -4.53
C ASP A 7 -5.22 1.65 -4.62
N VAL A 8 -6.26 2.45 -4.93
CA VAL A 8 -6.16 3.92 -4.97
C VAL A 8 -5.83 4.47 -3.58
N TYR A 9 -6.54 4.02 -2.55
CA TYR A 9 -6.29 4.49 -1.19
C TYR A 9 -4.98 3.97 -0.61
N ILE A 10 -4.57 2.74 -0.92
CA ILE A 10 -3.26 2.21 -0.53
C ILE A 10 -2.14 3.05 -1.15
N ARG A 11 -2.25 3.44 -2.42
CA ARG A 11 -1.29 4.36 -3.06
C ARG A 11 -1.25 5.70 -2.34
N TYR A 12 -2.40 6.30 -2.05
CA TYR A 12 -2.44 7.57 -1.33
C TYR A 12 -1.86 7.47 0.08
N LEU A 13 -2.08 6.36 0.76
CA LEU A 13 -1.54 6.14 2.10
C LEU A 13 -0.03 5.99 2.06
N ARG A 14 0.52 5.14 1.17
CA ARG A 14 1.97 5.00 0.96
C ARG A 14 2.63 6.35 0.65
N ASN A 15 2.04 7.16 -0.24
CA ASN A 15 2.55 8.50 -0.55
C ASN A 15 2.61 9.45 0.67
N LYS A 16 1.78 9.21 1.70
CA LYS A 16 1.76 10.03 2.92
C LYS A 16 2.70 9.53 4.00
N ILE A 17 3.00 8.23 4.05
CA ILE A 17 3.71 7.61 5.19
C ILE A 17 5.06 7.02 4.83
N ASP A 18 5.30 6.65 3.58
CA ASP A 18 6.57 6.05 3.18
C ASP A 18 7.68 7.11 3.16
N VAL A 19 8.83 6.75 3.73
CA VAL A 19 9.99 7.62 3.83
C VAL A 19 11.02 7.19 2.77
N PRO A 20 11.56 8.12 1.95
CA PRO A 20 12.59 7.79 0.97
C PRO A 20 13.77 7.05 1.60
N GLY A 21 14.18 5.94 0.98
CA GLY A 21 15.28 5.10 1.48
C GLY A 21 14.90 4.15 2.61
N ARG A 22 13.63 4.07 3.03
CA ARG A 22 13.11 3.04 3.95
C ARG A 22 12.15 2.10 3.22
N GLU A 23 11.96 0.91 3.80
CA GLU A 23 10.91 0.00 3.34
C GLU A 23 9.52 0.62 3.56
N SER A 24 8.58 0.29 2.68
CA SER A 24 7.20 0.73 2.79
C SER A 24 6.54 0.13 4.02
N TYR A 25 5.75 0.92 4.74
CA TYR A 25 4.96 0.44 5.87
C TYR A 25 3.87 -0.55 5.45
N ILE A 26 3.53 -0.59 4.15
CA ILE A 26 2.46 -1.44 3.62
C ILE A 26 3.05 -2.35 2.54
N GLN A 27 3.01 -3.66 2.76
CA GLN A 27 3.40 -4.66 1.76
C GLN A 27 2.18 -5.28 1.08
N THR A 28 2.32 -5.59 -0.20
CA THR A 28 1.30 -6.30 -0.98
C THR A 28 1.54 -7.80 -0.88
N VAL A 29 0.52 -8.55 -0.46
CA VAL A 29 0.52 -10.02 -0.44
C VAL A 29 -0.35 -10.51 -1.59
N ARG A 30 0.28 -11.12 -2.60
CA ARG A 30 -0.39 -11.56 -3.82
C ARG A 30 -1.51 -12.55 -3.49
N GLY A 31 -2.73 -12.25 -3.96
CA GLY A 31 -3.91 -13.09 -3.74
C GLY A 31 -4.54 -12.96 -2.35
N THR A 32 -4.06 -12.06 -1.49
CA THR A 32 -4.58 -11.87 -0.12
C THR A 32 -4.93 -10.41 0.18
N GLY A 33 -4.08 -9.46 -0.23
CA GLY A 33 -4.31 -8.04 0.01
C GLY A 33 -3.07 -7.33 0.54
N TYR A 34 -3.22 -6.57 1.63
CA TYR A 34 -2.17 -5.70 2.16
C TYR A 34 -1.91 -5.98 3.64
N VAL A 35 -0.65 -5.83 4.06
CA VAL A 35 -0.25 -5.99 5.45
C VAL A 35 0.63 -4.81 5.90
N MET A 36 0.47 -4.42 7.16
CA MET A 36 1.34 -3.44 7.80
C MET A 36 2.64 -4.09 8.25
N ARG A 37 3.77 -3.41 8.04
CA ARG A 37 5.12 -3.77 8.51
C ARG A 37 5.80 -2.54 9.11
N ARG A 38 6.81 -2.76 9.95
CA ARG A 38 7.65 -1.73 10.58
C ARG A 38 9.04 -1.74 9.95
#